data_AF-A0AAD3DL30-F1
#
_entry.id   AF-A0AAD3DL30-F1
#
_cell.length_a   1.000
_cell.length_b   1.000
_cell.length_c   1.000
_cell.angle_alpha   90.00
_cell.angle_beta   90.00
_cell.angle_gamma   90.00
#
_symmetry.space_group_name_H-M   'P 1'
#
loop_
_entity.id
_entity.type
_entity.pdbx_description
1 polymer ?
#
loop_
_entity_poly.entity_id
_entity_poly.type
_entity_poly.pdbx_seq_one_letter_code
_entity_poly.pdbx_strand_id
1 'polypeptide(L)'
;WLTAGCKAHGYALSFKDIANAAKCRWGSKVVDAILMISNTINNSERIKSAVHAAQVTAYSSIRAIAVNAPTRFACQLFIARDIHASKAALKATVLSEDWADVSSSSIHGNRLRDAILGNGEYSSFWQRLDRYLELMQPFSDAIHQLEADRPMLSQVHDVHLKLHEHTAAFEKKYPECKGVVALYNDRYKSTIYDAATLAAFCIDP
;
A
#
# COMPACT_ATOMS: atom_id res chain seq x y z
N TRP A 1 -34.68 -2.07 -10.03
CA TRP A 1 -33.45 -2.84 -9.77
C TRP A 1 -32.85 -2.34 -8.47
N LEU A 2 -32.80 -3.19 -7.44
CA LEU A 2 -32.02 -2.90 -6.23
C LEU A 2 -30.59 -3.36 -6.52
N THR A 3 -29.67 -2.42 -6.72
CA THR A 3 -28.25 -2.71 -6.88
C THR A 3 -27.53 -2.29 -5.60
N ALA A 4 -27.07 -3.25 -4.81
CA ALA A 4 -26.12 -2.99 -3.73
C ALA A 4 -24.70 -3.03 -4.32
N GLY A 5 -23.97 -1.92 -4.25
CA GLY A 5 -22.59 -1.87 -4.70
C GLY A 5 -21.69 -2.79 -3.85
N CYS A 6 -20.68 -3.41 -4.47
CA CYS A 6 -19.71 -4.23 -3.73
C CYS A 6 -18.91 -3.37 -2.74
N LYS A 7 -19.06 -3.66 -1.43
CA LYS A 7 -18.43 -2.87 -0.35
C LYS A 7 -16.93 -3.09 -0.27
N ALA A 8 -16.49 -4.33 -0.46
CA ALA A 8 -15.07 -4.67 -0.62
C ALA A 8 -14.43 -3.86 -1.77
N HIS A 9 -15.11 -3.76 -2.92
CA HIS A 9 -14.66 -2.91 -4.02
C HIS A 9 -14.61 -1.43 -3.62
N GLY A 10 -15.63 -0.93 -2.92
CA GLY A 10 -15.67 0.44 -2.42
C GLY A 10 -14.46 0.79 -1.53
N TYR A 11 -14.11 -0.08 -0.58
CA TYR A 11 -12.90 0.09 0.24
C TYR A 11 -11.61 -0.10 -0.56
N ALA A 12 -11.59 -1.00 -1.55
CA ALA A 12 -10.44 -1.18 -2.42
C ALA A 12 -10.13 0.06 -3.27
N LEU A 13 -11.13 0.88 -3.59
CA LEU A 13 -10.92 2.15 -4.29
C LEU A 13 -10.18 3.19 -3.44
N SER A 14 -10.17 3.08 -2.11
CA SER A 14 -9.38 3.96 -1.23
C SER A 14 -7.87 3.87 -1.54
N PHE A 15 -7.36 2.69 -1.93
CA PHE A 15 -5.98 2.55 -2.38
C PHE A 15 -5.69 3.41 -3.62
N LYS A 16 -6.64 3.46 -4.57
CA LYS A 16 -6.52 4.30 -5.77
C LYS A 16 -6.60 5.79 -5.44
N ASP A 17 -7.43 6.16 -4.46
CA ASP A 17 -7.55 7.55 -4.02
C ASP A 17 -6.26 8.03 -3.34
N ILE A 18 -5.65 7.21 -2.50
CA ILE A 18 -4.36 7.50 -1.85
C ILE A 18 -3.22 7.56 -2.86
N ALA A 19 -3.25 6.71 -3.90
CA ALA A 19 -2.27 6.73 -4.97
C ALA A 19 -2.37 7.94 -5.91
N ASN A 20 -3.49 8.67 -5.91
CA ASN A 20 -3.72 9.76 -6.85
C ASN A 20 -3.16 11.08 -6.33
N ALA A 21 -2.17 11.65 -7.05
CA ALA A 21 -1.50 12.89 -6.65
C ALA A 21 -2.43 14.12 -6.53
N ALA A 22 -3.53 14.16 -7.28
CA ALA A 22 -4.53 15.23 -7.17
C ALA A 22 -5.40 15.12 -5.91
N LYS A 23 -5.45 13.92 -5.30
CA LYS A 23 -6.26 13.62 -4.12
C LYS A 23 -5.42 13.55 -2.85
N CYS A 24 -4.29 12.84 -2.89
CA CYS A 24 -3.41 12.59 -1.77
C CYS A 24 -1.94 12.70 -2.20
N ARG A 25 -1.37 13.91 -2.13
CA ARG A 25 -0.01 14.18 -2.61
C ARG A 25 1.08 13.38 -1.87
N TRP A 26 0.93 13.16 -0.58
CA TRP A 26 1.92 12.41 0.19
C TRP A 26 1.81 10.91 -0.11
N GLY A 27 0.58 10.40 -0.20
CA GLY A 27 0.30 9.00 -0.52
C GLY A 27 0.82 8.64 -1.90
N SER A 28 0.52 9.46 -2.91
CA SER A 28 0.97 9.25 -4.28
C SER A 28 2.49 9.13 -4.38
N LYS A 29 3.24 9.99 -3.68
CA LYS A 29 4.71 9.94 -3.67
C LYS A 29 5.26 8.62 -3.13
N VAL A 30 4.65 8.07 -2.08
CA VAL A 30 5.06 6.78 -1.53
C VAL A 30 4.70 5.66 -2.49
N VAL A 31 3.49 5.69 -3.03
CA VAL A 31 2.98 4.71 -4.00
C VAL A 31 3.85 4.69 -5.26
N ASP A 32 4.21 5.85 -5.80
CA ASP A 32 5.09 5.97 -6.97
C ASP A 32 6.47 5.35 -6.68
N ALA A 33 7.03 5.61 -5.50
CA ALA A 33 8.31 5.06 -5.09
C ALA A 33 8.28 3.53 -4.94
N ILE A 34 7.28 2.96 -4.26
CA ILE A 34 7.18 1.50 -4.10
C ILE A 34 6.96 0.79 -5.44
N LEU A 35 6.18 1.38 -6.34
CA LEU A 35 5.96 0.83 -7.68
C LEU A 35 7.23 0.91 -8.53
N MET A 36 7.97 2.02 -8.45
CA MET A 36 9.27 2.16 -9.10
C MET A 36 10.26 1.11 -8.61
N ILE A 37 10.36 0.90 -7.29
CA ILE A 37 11.25 -0.11 -6.69
C ILE A 37 10.86 -1.51 -7.17
N SER A 38 9.58 -1.88 -7.02
CA SER A 38 9.07 -3.18 -7.47
C SER A 38 9.36 -3.44 -8.94
N ASN A 39 9.04 -2.48 -9.81
CA ASN A 39 9.25 -2.64 -11.25
C ASN A 39 10.73 -2.73 -11.59
N THR A 40 11.59 -1.94 -10.94
CA THR A 40 13.04 -1.97 -11.19
C THR A 40 13.65 -3.32 -10.81
N ILE A 41 13.23 -3.89 -9.68
CA ILE A 41 13.69 -5.20 -9.22
C ILE A 41 13.14 -6.31 -10.12
N ASN A 42 11.84 -6.29 -10.41
CA ASN A 42 11.20 -7.38 -11.14
C ASN A 42 11.50 -7.38 -12.65
N ASN A 43 11.91 -6.24 -13.23
CA ASN A 43 12.26 -6.13 -14.65
C ASN A 43 13.77 -6.26 -14.92
N SER A 44 14.60 -6.47 -13.88
CA SER A 44 16.04 -6.73 -14.05
C SER A 44 16.44 -7.97 -13.26
N GLU A 45 16.74 -9.06 -13.98
CA GLU A 45 17.19 -10.31 -13.37
C GLU A 45 18.51 -10.16 -12.59
N ARG A 46 19.40 -9.24 -13.01
CA ARG A 46 20.64 -8.96 -12.26
C ARG A 46 20.33 -8.30 -10.91
N ILE A 47 19.49 -7.27 -10.89
CA ILE A 47 19.08 -6.60 -9.66
C ILE A 47 18.31 -7.58 -8.76
N LYS A 48 17.37 -8.33 -9.33
CA LYS A 48 16.60 -9.34 -8.61
C LYS A 48 17.48 -10.40 -7.95
N SER A 49 18.44 -10.93 -8.71
CA SER A 49 19.40 -11.93 -8.20
C SER A 49 20.25 -11.36 -7.07
N ALA A 50 20.73 -10.12 -7.20
CA ALA A 50 21.49 -9.45 -6.15
C ALA A 50 20.66 -9.21 -4.88
N VAL A 51 19.39 -8.84 -5.02
CA VAL A 51 18.46 -8.71 -3.88
C VAL A 51 18.21 -10.07 -3.23
N HIS A 52 17.95 -11.13 -4.00
CA HIS A 52 17.77 -12.48 -3.47
C HIS A 52 19.00 -12.99 -2.72
N ALA A 53 20.20 -12.78 -3.27
CA ALA A 53 21.45 -13.12 -2.59
C ALA A 53 21.57 -12.39 -1.24
N ALA A 54 21.30 -11.08 -1.22
CA ALA A 54 21.30 -10.30 0.02
C ALA A 54 20.22 -10.75 1.01
N GLN A 55 19.04 -11.17 0.55
CA GLN A 55 17.98 -11.73 1.39
C GLN A 55 18.37 -13.08 2.00
N VAL A 56 19.02 -13.97 1.24
CA VAL A 56 19.52 -15.24 1.76
C VAL A 56 20.55 -14.98 2.86
N THR A 57 21.46 -14.02 2.66
CA THR A 57 22.45 -13.64 3.68
C THR A 57 21.79 -13.04 4.92
N ALA A 58 20.79 -12.16 4.76
CA ALA A 58 20.17 -11.45 5.88
C ALA A 58 19.12 -12.28 6.64
N TYR A 59 18.41 -13.18 5.95
CA TYR A 59 17.19 -13.82 6.43
C TYR A 59 17.13 -15.34 6.22
N SER A 60 18.18 -15.95 5.66
CA SER A 60 18.26 -17.38 5.33
C SER A 60 17.13 -17.89 4.40
N SER A 61 16.43 -16.97 3.73
CA SER A 61 15.33 -17.28 2.81
C SER A 61 15.13 -16.16 1.80
N ILE A 62 14.66 -16.53 0.61
CA ILE A 62 14.23 -15.57 -0.41
C ILE A 62 12.82 -15.10 -0.06
N ARG A 63 12.60 -13.78 -0.11
CA ARG A 63 11.29 -13.16 0.09
C ARG A 63 10.96 -12.34 -1.15
N ALA A 64 10.16 -12.91 -2.05
CA ALA A 64 9.83 -12.23 -3.30
C ALA A 64 9.14 -10.89 -3.03
N ILE A 65 9.53 -9.86 -3.78
CA ILE A 65 8.80 -8.59 -3.81
C ILE A 65 7.71 -8.72 -4.87
N ALA A 66 6.45 -8.56 -4.46
CA ALA A 66 5.30 -8.66 -5.34
C ALA A 66 5.47 -7.82 -6.61
N VAL A 67 5.00 -8.37 -7.74
CA VAL A 67 4.98 -7.67 -9.02
C VAL A 67 3.81 -6.68 -9.03
N ASN A 68 4.02 -5.51 -9.64
CA ASN A 68 2.94 -4.58 -9.90
C ASN A 68 1.90 -5.19 -10.84
N ALA A 69 0.70 -5.46 -10.30
CA ALA A 69 -0.47 -5.91 -11.02
C ALA A 69 -1.60 -4.87 -10.83
N PRO A 70 -1.70 -3.85 -11.70
CA PRO A 70 -2.60 -2.70 -11.51
C PRO A 70 -4.09 -3.03 -11.35
N THR A 71 -4.49 -4.22 -11.81
CA THR A 71 -5.87 -4.71 -11.74
C THR A 71 -6.22 -5.38 -10.41
N ARG A 72 -5.23 -5.75 -9.58
CA ARG A 72 -5.44 -6.42 -8.28
C ARG A 72 -5.66 -5.40 -7.17
N PHE A 73 -6.66 -5.64 -6.31
CA PHE A 73 -6.88 -4.83 -5.12
C PHE A 73 -5.68 -4.89 -4.18
N ALA A 74 -5.42 -3.77 -3.50
CA ALA A 74 -4.36 -3.64 -2.51
C ALA A 74 -2.93 -4.05 -2.98
N CYS A 75 -2.68 -4.19 -4.30
CA CYS A 75 -1.37 -4.59 -4.83
C CYS A 75 -0.24 -3.70 -4.31
N GLN A 76 -0.48 -2.39 -4.24
CA GLN A 76 0.45 -1.41 -3.68
C GLN A 76 0.80 -1.70 -2.21
N LEU A 77 -0.15 -2.16 -1.40
CA LEU A 77 0.12 -2.53 -0.01
C LEU A 77 0.97 -3.78 0.10
N PHE A 78 0.71 -4.80 -0.72
CA PHE A 78 1.54 -6.01 -0.71
C PHE A 78 2.99 -5.69 -1.11
N ILE A 79 3.17 -4.91 -2.16
CA ILE A 79 4.50 -4.41 -2.58
C ILE A 79 5.17 -3.63 -1.44
N ALA A 80 4.43 -2.71 -0.79
CA ALA A 80 4.93 -1.92 0.32
C ALA A 80 5.41 -2.81 1.48
N ARG A 81 4.64 -3.86 1.84
CA ARG A 81 5.00 -4.82 2.88
C ARG A 81 6.28 -5.58 2.53
N ASP A 82 6.39 -6.07 1.30
CA ASP A 82 7.55 -6.85 0.86
C ASP A 82 8.83 -6.01 0.83
N ILE A 83 8.73 -4.76 0.35
CA ILE A 83 9.84 -3.79 0.38
C ILE A 83 10.24 -3.47 1.82
N HIS A 84 9.27 -3.21 2.70
CA HIS A 84 9.54 -2.93 4.11
C HIS A 84 10.22 -4.12 4.80
N ALA A 85 9.73 -5.34 4.59
CA ALA A 85 10.34 -6.57 5.11
C ALA A 85 11.74 -6.84 4.54
N SER A 86 12.03 -6.34 3.34
CA SER A 86 13.32 -6.51 2.66
C SER A 86 14.31 -5.36 2.89
N LYS A 87 13.99 -4.40 3.76
CA LYS A 87 14.78 -3.17 3.97
C LYS A 87 16.28 -3.41 4.19
N ALA A 88 16.65 -4.35 5.06
CA ALA A 88 18.07 -4.62 5.35
C ALA A 88 18.80 -5.21 4.14
N ALA A 89 18.18 -6.20 3.48
CA ALA A 89 18.73 -6.81 2.26
C ALA A 89 18.86 -5.78 1.13
N LEU A 90 17.83 -4.96 0.89
CA LEU A 90 17.85 -3.90 -0.13
C LEU A 90 18.99 -2.91 0.13
N LYS A 91 19.18 -2.49 1.38
CA LYS A 91 20.30 -1.62 1.76
C LYS A 91 21.65 -2.28 1.49
N ALA A 92 21.82 -3.54 1.87
CA ALA A 92 23.05 -4.28 1.60
C ALA A 92 23.34 -4.39 0.10
N THR A 93 22.31 -4.64 -0.73
CA THR A 93 22.45 -4.71 -2.19
C THR A 93 22.93 -3.39 -2.80
N VAL A 94 22.34 -2.25 -2.43
CA VAL A 94 22.70 -0.95 -3.05
C VAL A 94 23.98 -0.33 -2.46
N LEU A 95 24.51 -0.93 -1.41
CA LEU A 95 25.80 -0.58 -0.79
C LEU A 95 26.92 -1.54 -1.18
N SER A 96 26.64 -2.60 -1.94
CA SER A 96 27.68 -3.52 -2.40
C SER A 96 28.62 -2.83 -3.38
N GLU A 97 29.87 -3.30 -3.42
CA GLU A 97 30.89 -2.81 -4.36
C GLU A 97 30.46 -3.07 -5.82
N ASP A 98 29.76 -4.18 -6.05
CA ASP A 98 29.25 -4.60 -7.36
C ASP A 98 28.01 -3.81 -7.83
N TRP A 99 27.46 -2.90 -7.01
CA TRP A 99 26.21 -2.21 -7.34
C TRP A 99 26.28 -1.47 -8.68
N ALA A 100 27.43 -0.89 -9.03
CA ALA A 100 27.62 -0.19 -10.29
C ALA A 100 27.39 -1.12 -11.51
N ASP A 101 27.89 -2.35 -11.47
CA ASP A 101 27.66 -3.34 -12.53
C ASP A 101 26.22 -3.86 -12.51
N VAL A 102 25.71 -4.22 -11.32
CA VAL A 102 24.36 -4.75 -11.16
C VAL A 102 23.31 -3.76 -11.67
N SER A 103 23.45 -2.48 -11.30
CA SER A 103 22.50 -1.42 -11.64
C SER A 103 22.54 -0.98 -13.09
N SER A 104 23.63 -1.24 -13.82
CA SER A 104 23.76 -0.93 -15.26
C SER A 104 22.70 -1.60 -16.13
N SER A 105 22.11 -2.70 -15.63
CA SER A 105 21.01 -3.42 -16.26
C SER A 105 19.65 -2.68 -16.22
N SER A 106 19.56 -1.52 -15.57
CA SER A 106 18.32 -0.75 -15.47
C SER A 106 18.57 0.76 -15.53
N ILE A 107 17.79 1.45 -16.35
CA ILE A 107 17.76 2.92 -16.41
C ILE A 107 17.32 3.57 -15.08
N HIS A 108 16.74 2.79 -14.16
CA HIS A 108 16.29 3.25 -12.84
C HIS A 108 17.21 2.80 -11.71
N GLY A 109 18.35 2.18 -11.98
CA GLY A 109 19.31 1.72 -10.98
C GLY A 109 19.68 2.82 -9.96
N ASN A 110 20.09 4.00 -10.42
CA ASN A 110 20.43 5.11 -9.52
C ASN A 110 19.24 5.58 -8.68
N ARG A 111 18.04 5.68 -9.27
CA ARG A 111 16.81 6.05 -8.54
C ARG A 111 16.44 5.02 -7.48
N LEU A 112 16.63 3.73 -7.76
CA LEU A 112 16.45 2.66 -6.78
C LEU A 112 17.42 2.84 -5.61
N ARG A 113 18.71 3.08 -5.87
CA ARG A 113 19.69 3.35 -4.81
C ARG A 113 19.28 4.56 -3.95
N ASP A 114 18.90 5.66 -4.58
CA ASP A 114 18.47 6.86 -3.86
C ASP A 114 17.23 6.62 -3.02
N ALA A 115 16.25 5.86 -3.52
CA ALA A 115 15.06 5.50 -2.75
C ALA A 115 15.38 4.64 -1.53
N ILE A 116 16.25 3.63 -1.69
CA ILE A 116 16.63 2.73 -0.60
C ILE A 116 17.51 3.42 0.45
N LEU A 117 18.42 4.30 0.04
CA LEU A 117 19.29 5.05 0.93
C LEU A 117 18.61 6.28 1.53
N GLY A 118 17.51 6.75 0.96
CA GLY A 118 16.82 7.96 1.40
C GLY A 118 17.56 9.22 0.97
N ASN A 119 18.04 9.27 -0.26
CA ASN A 119 18.73 10.44 -0.82
C ASN A 119 17.75 11.35 -1.55
N GLY A 120 18.06 12.65 -1.59
CA GLY A 120 17.34 13.64 -2.40
C GLY A 120 15.83 13.65 -2.14
N GLU A 121 15.04 13.41 -3.20
CA GLU A 121 13.57 13.39 -3.12
C GLU A 121 13.00 12.26 -2.24
N TYR A 122 13.81 11.24 -1.92
CA TYR A 122 13.43 10.07 -1.13
C TYR A 122 13.86 10.15 0.35
N SER A 123 14.35 11.31 0.83
CA SER A 123 14.81 11.52 2.22
C SER A 123 13.86 11.05 3.32
N SER A 124 12.56 11.01 3.06
CA SER A 124 11.52 10.56 3.99
C SER A 124 10.83 9.26 3.54
N PHE A 125 11.39 8.54 2.55
CA PHE A 125 10.75 7.37 1.94
C PHE A 125 10.36 6.31 2.98
N TRP A 126 11.31 5.83 3.78
CA TRP A 126 11.04 4.79 4.78
C TRP A 126 10.01 5.24 5.83
N GLN A 127 10.11 6.46 6.34
CA GLN A 127 9.14 6.98 7.30
C GLN A 127 7.74 7.08 6.69
N ARG A 128 7.63 7.52 5.43
CA ARG A 128 6.34 7.59 4.75
C ARG A 128 5.82 6.22 4.34
N LEU A 129 6.70 5.25 4.07
CA LEU A 129 6.33 3.85 3.85
C LEU A 129 5.68 3.26 5.11
N ASP A 130 6.29 3.46 6.28
CA ASP A 130 5.74 3.00 7.56
C ASP A 130 4.34 3.57 7.81
N ARG A 131 4.16 4.86 7.52
CA ARG A 131 2.85 5.53 7.61
C ARG A 131 1.84 5.02 6.60
N TYR A 132 2.26 4.77 5.37
CA TYR A 132 1.38 4.18 4.35
C TYR A 132 0.91 2.78 4.76
N LEU A 133 1.81 1.96 5.32
CA LEU A 133 1.46 0.64 5.87
C LEU A 133 0.48 0.78 7.04
N GLU A 134 0.77 1.65 8.01
CA GLU A 134 -0.11 1.93 9.15
C GLU A 134 -1.52 2.37 8.69
N LEU A 135 -1.59 3.25 7.69
CA LEU A 135 -2.87 3.73 7.16
C LEU A 135 -3.65 2.63 6.44
N MET A 136 -3.01 1.92 5.52
CA MET A 136 -3.71 1.07 4.55
C MET A 136 -3.92 -0.37 5.02
N GLN A 137 -3.21 -0.82 6.05
CA GLN A 137 -3.36 -2.15 6.62
C GLN A 137 -4.81 -2.44 7.04
N PRO A 138 -5.49 -1.60 7.86
CA PRO A 138 -6.88 -1.85 8.26
C PRO A 138 -7.87 -1.91 7.10
N PHE A 139 -7.62 -1.19 6.00
CA PHE A 139 -8.46 -1.27 4.80
C PHE A 139 -8.37 -2.66 4.14
N SER A 140 -7.16 -3.22 4.06
CA SER A 140 -6.96 -4.57 3.54
C SER A 140 -7.64 -5.62 4.41
N ASP A 141 -7.55 -5.46 5.73
CA ASP A 141 -8.15 -6.40 6.69
C ASP A 141 -9.69 -6.34 6.62
N ALA A 142 -10.25 -5.13 6.49
CA ALA A 142 -11.66 -4.91 6.27
C ALA A 142 -12.18 -5.52 4.95
N ILE A 143 -11.43 -5.39 3.86
CA ILE A 143 -11.78 -6.03 2.58
C ILE A 143 -11.84 -7.54 2.74
N HIS A 144 -10.80 -8.14 3.35
CA HIS A 144 -10.75 -9.58 3.56
C HIS A 144 -11.88 -10.09 4.46
N GLN A 145 -12.22 -9.32 5.51
CA GLN A 145 -13.37 -9.60 6.37
C GLN A 145 -14.69 -9.60 5.58
N LEU A 146 -14.89 -8.62 4.69
CA LEU A 146 -16.14 -8.44 3.93
C LEU A 146 -16.29 -9.38 2.73
N GLU A 147 -15.18 -9.96 2.25
CA GLU A 147 -15.17 -11.00 1.21
C GLU A 147 -15.35 -12.41 1.77
N ALA A 148 -15.62 -12.56 3.07
CA ALA A 148 -15.85 -13.86 3.69
C ALA A 148 -17.12 -14.56 3.16
N ASP A 149 -17.11 -15.89 3.13
CA ASP A 149 -18.24 -16.76 2.71
C ASP A 149 -19.39 -16.81 3.74
N ARG A 150 -19.70 -15.69 4.39
CA ARG A 150 -20.80 -15.58 5.38
C ARG A 150 -21.56 -14.26 5.22
N PRO A 151 -22.77 -14.11 5.76
CA PRO A 151 -23.50 -12.85 5.70
C PRO A 151 -22.72 -11.74 6.42
N MET A 152 -22.23 -10.75 5.67
CA MET A 152 -21.40 -9.65 6.20
C MET A 152 -22.00 -8.26 5.98
N LEU A 153 -23.21 -8.15 5.41
CA LEU A 153 -23.78 -6.84 5.04
C LEU A 153 -24.10 -5.98 6.28
N SER A 154 -24.57 -6.60 7.37
CA SER A 154 -24.79 -5.90 8.66
C SER A 154 -23.50 -5.31 9.22
N GLN A 155 -22.39 -6.02 9.04
CA GLN A 155 -21.07 -5.66 9.58
C GLN A 155 -20.42 -4.46 8.88
N VAL A 156 -20.91 -4.04 7.72
CA VAL A 156 -20.30 -2.95 6.93
C VAL A 156 -20.37 -1.62 7.67
N HIS A 157 -21.41 -1.38 8.47
CA HIS A 157 -21.53 -0.16 9.27
C HIS A 157 -20.43 -0.06 10.33
N ASP A 158 -20.22 -1.13 11.09
CA ASP A 158 -19.15 -1.21 12.09
C ASP A 158 -17.75 -1.09 11.47
N VAL A 159 -17.53 -1.76 10.33
CA VAL A 159 -16.30 -1.61 9.56
C VAL A 159 -16.09 -0.15 9.15
N HIS A 160 -17.15 0.55 8.75
CA HIS A 160 -17.07 1.97 8.42
C HIS A 160 -16.64 2.81 9.62
N LEU A 161 -17.29 2.65 10.78
CA LEU A 161 -16.96 3.41 11.98
C LEU A 161 -15.50 3.20 12.38
N LYS A 162 -15.03 1.96 12.42
CA LYS A 162 -13.63 1.61 12.75
C LYS A 162 -12.63 2.24 11.78
N LEU A 163 -12.91 2.19 10.48
CA LEU A 163 -12.03 2.79 9.48
C LEU A 163 -12.07 4.33 9.54
N HIS A 164 -13.22 4.93 9.78
CA HIS A 164 -13.34 6.38 9.98
C HIS A 164 -12.50 6.84 11.18
N GLU A 165 -12.67 6.19 12.33
CA GLU A 165 -11.90 6.45 13.56
C GLU A 165 -10.40 6.28 13.31
N HIS A 166 -9.99 5.20 12.64
CA HIS A 166 -8.60 4.97 12.25
C HIS A 166 -8.05 6.09 11.39
N THR A 167 -8.76 6.53 10.34
CA THR A 167 -8.29 7.63 9.47
C THR A 167 -8.18 8.94 10.24
N ALA A 168 -9.11 9.24 11.16
CA ALA A 168 -9.07 10.43 11.98
C ALA A 168 -7.90 10.39 12.99
N ALA A 169 -7.68 9.24 13.64
CA ALA A 169 -6.55 9.04 14.53
C ALA A 169 -5.21 9.15 13.80
N PHE A 170 -5.13 8.59 12.59
CA PHE A 170 -3.94 8.66 11.74
C PHE A 170 -3.58 10.10 11.36
N GLU A 171 -4.54 10.90 10.89
CA GLU A 171 -4.28 12.32 10.57
C GLU A 171 -3.90 13.15 11.80
N LYS A 172 -4.52 12.86 12.95
CA LYS A 172 -4.16 13.51 14.22
C LYS A 172 -2.73 13.17 14.62
N LYS A 173 -2.30 11.93 14.40
CA LYS A 173 -0.94 11.45 14.69
C LYS A 173 0.10 11.99 13.69
N TYR A 174 -0.28 12.17 12.43
CA TYR A 174 0.58 12.64 11.34
C TYR A 174 -0.06 13.81 10.58
N PRO A 175 -0.02 15.05 11.13
CA PRO A 175 -0.67 16.22 10.53
C PRO A 175 -0.19 16.57 9.11
N GLU A 176 1.04 16.20 8.76
CA GLU A 176 1.62 16.35 7.42
C GLU A 176 1.01 15.38 6.38
N CYS A 177 0.36 14.32 6.85
CA CYS A 177 -0.32 13.30 6.05
C CYS A 177 -1.84 13.57 5.94
N LYS A 178 -2.26 14.84 5.99
CA LYS A 178 -3.67 15.27 5.88
C LYS A 178 -4.34 14.94 4.54
N GLY A 179 -5.67 14.94 4.54
CA GLY A 179 -6.55 14.73 3.39
C GLY A 179 -7.16 13.33 3.29
N VAL A 180 -6.69 12.39 4.09
CA VAL A 180 -7.18 11.00 4.20
C VAL A 180 -8.62 10.94 4.70
N VAL A 181 -8.99 11.69 5.75
CA VAL A 181 -10.34 11.63 6.33
C VAL A 181 -11.38 12.15 5.33
N ALA A 182 -11.05 13.28 4.66
CA ALA A 182 -11.91 13.84 3.62
C ALA A 182 -12.11 12.85 2.46
N LEU A 183 -11.03 12.24 1.97
CA LEU A 183 -11.11 11.22 0.91
C LEU A 183 -11.92 10.00 1.32
N TYR A 184 -11.74 9.54 2.56
CA TYR A 184 -12.50 8.43 3.09
C TYR A 184 -14.00 8.74 3.14
N ASN A 185 -14.37 9.93 3.62
CA ASN A 185 -15.76 10.38 3.69
C ASN A 185 -16.40 10.52 2.31
N ASP A 186 -15.68 11.05 1.33
CA ASP A 186 -16.14 11.13 -0.06
C ASP A 186 -16.35 9.74 -0.67
N ARG A 187 -15.43 8.80 -0.40
CA ARG A 187 -15.54 7.41 -0.84
C ARG A 187 -16.74 6.71 -0.20
N TYR A 188 -16.92 6.91 1.11
CA TYR A 188 -18.02 6.32 1.85
C TYR A 188 -19.37 6.76 1.27
N LYS A 189 -19.59 8.07 1.13
CA LYS A 189 -20.84 8.64 0.61
C LYS A 189 -21.14 8.23 -0.83
N SER A 190 -20.12 8.13 -1.67
CA SER A 190 -20.31 7.88 -3.11
C SER A 190 -20.49 6.40 -3.47
N THR A 191 -19.85 5.48 -2.73
CA THR A 191 -19.69 4.08 -3.18
C THR A 191 -20.10 3.05 -2.12
N ILE A 192 -19.98 3.37 -0.83
CA ILE A 192 -20.08 2.38 0.26
C ILE A 192 -21.41 2.50 0.99
N TYR A 193 -21.87 3.72 1.25
CA TYR A 193 -23.15 3.97 1.89
C TYR A 193 -24.31 3.64 0.94
N ASP A 194 -25.24 2.79 1.41
CA ASP A 194 -26.57 2.66 0.84
C ASP A 194 -27.60 2.26 1.91
N ALA A 195 -28.88 2.43 1.59
CA ALA A 195 -29.99 2.10 2.49
C ALA A 195 -30.04 0.62 2.86
N ALA A 196 -29.58 -0.27 1.97
CA ALA A 196 -29.57 -1.71 2.21
C ALA A 196 -28.57 -2.09 3.32
N THR A 197 -27.42 -1.43 3.35
CA THR A 197 -26.39 -1.61 4.38
C THR A 197 -26.90 -1.19 5.75
N LEU A 198 -27.56 -0.03 5.83
CA LEU A 198 -28.12 0.45 7.10
C LEU A 198 -29.27 -0.45 7.57
N ALA A 199 -30.16 -0.86 6.65
CA ALA A 199 -31.23 -1.79 6.98
C ALA A 199 -30.70 -3.14 7.49
N ALA A 200 -29.65 -3.68 6.86
CA ALA A 200 -29.01 -4.91 7.31
C ALA A 200 -28.45 -4.78 8.74
N PHE A 201 -27.77 -3.67 9.05
CA PHE A 201 -27.28 -3.39 10.40
C PHE A 201 -28.42 -3.26 11.41
N CYS A 202 -29.53 -2.60 11.06
CA CYS A 202 -30.69 -2.50 11.97
C CYS A 202 -31.37 -3.84 12.27
N ILE A 203 -31.23 -4.83 11.38
CA ILE A 203 -31.77 -6.18 11.57
C ILE A 203 -30.82 -7.03 12.44
N ASP A 204 -29.52 -6.80 12.34
CA ASP A 204 -28.45 -7.56 13.00
C ASP A 204 -27.31 -6.61 13.41
N PRO A 205 -27.44 -5.89 14.55
CA PRO A 205 -26.47 -4.90 15.01
C PRO A 205 -25.15 -5.51 15.50
#